data_AF-F0RQ54-F1
#
_entry.id   AF-F0RQ54-F1
#
_cell.length_a   1.000
_cell.length_b   1.000
_cell.length_c   1.000
_cell.angle_alpha   90.00
_cell.angle_beta   90.00
_cell.angle_gamma   90.00
#
_symmetry.space_group_name_H-M   'P 1'
#
loop_
_entity.id
_entity.type
_entity.pdbx_description
1 polymer ?
#
loop_
_entity_poly.entity_id
_entity_poly.type
_entity_poly.pdbx_seq_one_letter_code
_entity_poly.pdbx_strand_id
1 'polypeptide(L)'
;MGKLHPYVWELYEGTPGGQAMLDYFSRLPTEYRTSGLYLEVLNGADHLEEAIEAGSPMVPPAPDVLNFIEGVKAFAQAQPASSPEQARELLHALVSEDGPSFLVAGEAFQLDEYLALDNLHLISLALHLAHPDVFVPYGFQDNYWGVDQMAREFAIALPPIPPKRDFKARWLYFSDYSQAFQNFRIEHGMSLPELLAFMNDFAPLYLTRADETLPEPLNAWLLIGNSEEDGAKGHMDYLIEQGDQGRAAWQGNLNMRRGDVVLMYLYSPLKQLYALGRVVEDGYLSPFFHYKQAVQVGHFQRVPPLSYRELSSGPVMSRSGLVARRMQGASGALLTREEYQELMDALIGRGLDPAQVPGLPVLPSARLEQLGSERDVELQLVEPLLERLGLTDEDWVRQLPVRMGRGERNYPDYVLGVTGDFPEQRVQALIEVKYRTPHERDWKEAFWQAKSYALRLQAKALVVASADGLRVYQRRQSNFVWEQGWALTWEEVLEAQVMTQLRRVLT
;
A
#
# COMPACT_ATOMS: atom_id res chain seq x y z
N MET A 1 -12.15 6.26 13.69
CA MET A 1 -11.32 5.29 14.42
C MET A 1 -12.20 4.59 15.42
N GLY A 2 -12.55 3.34 15.14
CA GLY A 2 -13.44 2.53 15.99
C GLY A 2 -12.62 1.84 17.08
N LYS A 3 -13.16 1.75 18.29
CA LYS A 3 -12.70 0.72 19.23
C LYS A 3 -13.40 -0.59 18.85
N LEU A 4 -12.74 -1.73 19.05
CA LEU A 4 -13.41 -3.03 18.92
C LEU A 4 -14.65 -3.03 19.81
N HIS A 5 -15.82 -3.15 19.19
CA HIS A 5 -17.07 -3.12 19.92
C HIS A 5 -17.32 -4.50 20.56
N PRO A 6 -17.46 -4.60 21.90
CA PRO A 6 -17.54 -5.90 22.57
C PRO A 6 -18.64 -6.82 22.03
N TYR A 7 -19.81 -6.25 21.69
CA TYR A 7 -20.91 -7.02 21.10
C TYR A 7 -20.59 -7.60 19.72
N VAL A 8 -19.82 -6.88 18.88
CA VAL A 8 -19.47 -7.38 17.53
C VAL A 8 -18.47 -8.53 17.65
N TRP A 9 -17.54 -8.42 18.60
CA TRP A 9 -16.63 -9.50 18.94
C TRP A 9 -17.36 -10.74 19.49
N GLU A 10 -18.28 -10.55 20.45
CA GLU A 10 -19.09 -11.65 21.01
C GLU A 10 -19.92 -12.37 19.94
N LEU A 11 -20.46 -11.63 18.96
CA LEU A 11 -21.13 -12.22 17.80
C LEU A 11 -20.19 -13.11 16.98
N TYR A 12 -18.96 -12.65 16.73
CA TYR A 12 -17.94 -13.42 16.01
C TYR A 12 -17.59 -14.71 16.76
N GLU A 13 -17.35 -14.65 18.06
CA GLU A 13 -17.07 -15.83 18.90
C GLU A 13 -18.23 -16.85 18.89
N GLY A 14 -19.46 -16.38 18.64
CA GLY A 14 -20.64 -17.23 18.49
C GLY A 14 -20.81 -17.88 17.11
N THR A 15 -20.02 -17.47 16.11
CA THR A 15 -20.07 -18.05 14.75
C THR A 15 -19.33 -19.39 14.66
N PRO A 16 -19.71 -20.30 13.74
CA PRO A 16 -18.95 -21.52 13.50
C PRO A 16 -17.48 -21.26 13.13
N GLY A 17 -17.22 -20.26 12.26
CA GLY A 17 -15.87 -19.86 11.86
C GLY A 17 -15.05 -19.34 13.05
N GLY A 18 -15.62 -18.43 13.84
CA GLY A 18 -14.96 -17.91 15.04
C GLY A 18 -14.65 -18.98 16.08
N GLN A 19 -15.57 -19.93 16.32
CA GLN A 19 -15.31 -21.07 17.22
C GLN A 19 -14.19 -21.97 16.70
N ALA A 20 -14.20 -22.27 15.39
CA ALA A 20 -13.14 -23.07 14.77
C ALA A 20 -11.77 -22.40 14.91
N MET A 21 -11.71 -21.08 14.75
CA MET A 21 -10.49 -20.28 14.92
C MET A 21 -9.97 -20.25 16.36
N LEU A 22 -10.87 -20.07 17.32
CA LEU A 22 -10.51 -20.12 18.75
C LEU A 22 -10.00 -21.50 19.16
N ASP A 23 -10.70 -22.57 18.74
CA ASP A 23 -10.30 -23.95 18.99
C ASP A 23 -8.96 -24.27 18.32
N TYR A 24 -8.71 -23.73 17.14
CA TYR A 24 -7.45 -23.87 16.43
C TYR A 24 -6.30 -23.23 17.23
N PHE A 25 -6.40 -21.94 17.59
CA PHE A 25 -5.33 -21.25 18.29
C PHE A 25 -5.15 -21.73 19.74
N SER A 26 -6.17 -22.30 20.38
CA SER A 26 -6.04 -22.92 21.70
C SER A 26 -5.14 -24.15 21.69
N ARG A 27 -5.07 -24.88 20.56
CA ARG A 27 -4.28 -26.10 20.37
C ARG A 27 -2.89 -25.85 19.81
N LEU A 28 -2.62 -24.63 19.34
CA LEU A 28 -1.35 -24.23 18.74
C LEU A 28 -0.12 -24.66 19.57
N PRO A 29 -0.04 -24.43 20.90
CA PRO A 29 1.15 -24.77 21.68
C PRO A 29 1.51 -26.26 21.66
N THR A 30 0.54 -27.12 21.39
CA THR A 30 0.68 -28.59 21.41
C THR A 30 0.72 -29.22 20.03
N GLU A 31 0.05 -28.63 19.02
CA GLU A 31 -0.19 -29.28 17.72
C GLU A 31 0.67 -28.73 16.56
N TYR A 32 1.47 -27.68 16.77
CA TYR A 32 2.34 -27.10 15.71
C TYR A 32 3.33 -28.10 15.07
N ARG A 33 3.67 -29.19 15.77
CA ARG A 33 4.56 -30.25 15.26
C ARG A 33 3.87 -31.19 14.28
N THR A 34 2.57 -31.33 14.41
CA THR A 34 1.74 -32.30 13.67
C THR A 34 0.85 -31.62 12.64
N SER A 35 0.80 -30.28 12.64
CA SER A 35 0.03 -29.48 11.71
C SER A 35 0.87 -28.37 11.08
N GLY A 36 1.20 -28.51 9.80
CA GLY A 36 1.83 -27.46 8.99
C GLY A 36 0.86 -26.37 8.58
N LEU A 37 -0.44 -26.53 8.83
CA LEU A 37 -1.45 -25.49 8.61
C LEU A 37 -1.05 -24.18 9.29
N TYR A 38 -0.38 -24.26 10.44
CA TYR A 38 0.12 -23.09 11.13
C TYR A 38 1.25 -22.36 10.38
N LEU A 39 2.13 -23.10 9.71
CA LEU A 39 3.13 -22.48 8.84
C LEU A 39 2.49 -21.89 7.59
N GLU A 40 1.40 -22.47 7.09
CA GLU A 40 0.64 -21.90 5.98
C GLU A 40 -0.07 -20.60 6.39
N VAL A 41 -0.66 -20.56 7.59
CA VAL A 41 -1.17 -19.31 8.21
C VAL A 41 -0.07 -18.28 8.32
N LEU A 42 1.09 -18.69 8.85
CA LEU A 42 2.17 -17.76 9.08
C LEU A 42 2.90 -17.31 7.79
N ASN A 43 2.73 -18.05 6.71
CA ASN A 43 3.18 -17.69 5.37
C ASN A 43 2.16 -16.84 4.60
N GLY A 44 1.09 -16.37 5.25
CA GLY A 44 0.14 -15.44 4.66
C GLY A 44 -0.87 -16.08 3.71
N ALA A 45 -1.29 -17.34 3.95
CA ALA A 45 -2.40 -17.91 3.20
C ALA A 45 -3.70 -17.13 3.45
N ASP A 46 -4.27 -16.52 2.41
CA ASP A 46 -5.45 -15.64 2.46
C ASP A 46 -6.76 -16.37 2.87
N HIS A 47 -6.74 -17.69 3.10
CA HIS A 47 -7.95 -18.51 3.28
C HIS A 47 -7.83 -19.53 4.42
N LEU A 48 -7.58 -19.04 5.65
CA LEU A 48 -7.49 -19.89 6.84
C LEU A 48 -8.79 -20.64 7.14
N GLU A 49 -9.94 -19.96 7.02
CA GLU A 49 -11.26 -20.58 7.19
C GLU A 49 -11.50 -21.68 6.14
N GLU A 50 -11.23 -21.43 4.86
CA GLU A 50 -11.38 -22.44 3.81
C GLU A 50 -10.42 -23.63 3.99
N ALA A 51 -9.19 -23.39 4.45
CA ALA A 51 -8.22 -24.46 4.71
C ALA A 51 -8.65 -25.35 5.89
N ILE A 52 -9.26 -24.76 6.92
CA ILE A 52 -9.82 -25.46 8.07
C ILE A 52 -11.09 -26.23 7.65
N GLU A 53 -11.99 -25.60 6.89
CA GLU A 53 -13.25 -26.19 6.41
C GLU A 53 -13.04 -27.31 5.38
N ALA A 54 -12.06 -27.16 4.49
CA ALA A 54 -11.72 -28.15 3.47
C ALA A 54 -11.08 -29.41 4.06
N GLY A 55 -10.73 -29.41 5.36
CA GLY A 55 -10.04 -30.52 6.00
C GLY A 55 -8.70 -30.82 5.33
N SER A 56 -8.03 -29.77 4.81
CA SER A 56 -6.74 -29.89 4.13
C SER A 56 -5.80 -30.74 4.97
N PRO A 57 -5.12 -31.73 4.38
CA PRO A 57 -4.28 -32.65 5.14
C PRO A 57 -3.25 -31.84 5.89
N MET A 58 -3.27 -31.93 7.22
CA MET A 58 -2.29 -31.33 8.10
C MET A 58 -0.93 -31.98 7.83
N VAL A 59 -0.19 -31.48 6.85
CA VAL A 59 1.14 -31.98 6.53
C VAL A 59 2.08 -31.46 7.61
N PRO A 60 2.80 -32.32 8.35
CA PRO A 60 3.75 -31.85 9.35
C PRO A 60 4.83 -30.97 8.68
N PRO A 61 5.34 -29.93 9.37
CA PRO A 61 6.48 -29.19 8.87
C PRO A 61 7.67 -30.10 8.57
N ALA A 62 8.49 -29.72 7.59
CA ALA A 62 9.71 -30.43 7.28
C ALA A 62 10.61 -30.54 8.54
N PRO A 63 11.32 -31.67 8.75
CA PRO A 63 12.15 -31.87 9.95
C PRO A 63 13.13 -30.73 10.23
N ASP A 64 13.74 -30.15 9.20
CA ASP A 64 14.67 -29.02 9.35
C ASP A 64 14.00 -27.75 9.86
N VAL A 65 12.76 -27.47 9.41
CA VAL A 65 11.95 -26.34 9.90
C VAL A 65 11.60 -26.55 11.37
N LEU A 66 11.19 -27.76 11.75
CA LEU A 66 10.93 -28.09 13.16
C LEU A 66 12.18 -27.92 14.02
N ASN A 67 13.33 -28.44 13.57
CA ASN A 67 14.60 -28.31 14.28
C ASN A 67 14.98 -26.84 14.51
N PHE A 68 14.77 -25.99 13.51
CA PHE A 68 15.00 -24.56 13.62
C PHE A 68 14.09 -23.91 14.68
N ILE A 69 12.77 -24.15 14.61
CA ILE A 69 11.79 -23.63 15.59
C ILE A 69 12.14 -24.10 17.00
N GLU A 70 12.46 -25.38 17.19
CA GLU A 70 12.83 -25.95 18.49
C GLU A 70 14.12 -25.35 19.04
N GLY A 71 15.12 -25.14 18.18
CA GLY A 71 16.38 -24.51 18.58
C GLY A 71 16.17 -23.08 19.09
N VAL A 72 15.40 -22.27 18.34
CA VAL A 72 15.08 -20.89 18.73
C VAL A 72 14.25 -20.87 20.01
N LYS A 73 13.25 -21.74 20.14
CA LYS A 73 12.41 -21.88 21.33
C LYS A 73 13.24 -22.24 22.56
N ALA A 74 14.11 -23.24 22.46
CA ALA A 74 14.96 -23.68 23.56
C ALA A 74 15.90 -22.57 24.03
N PHE A 75 16.49 -21.82 23.09
CA PHE A 75 17.30 -20.64 23.41
C PHE A 75 16.48 -19.57 24.13
N ALA A 76 15.30 -19.23 23.60
CA ALA A 76 14.43 -18.21 24.17
C ALA A 76 13.96 -18.58 25.59
N GLN A 77 13.61 -19.84 25.84
CA GLN A 77 13.18 -20.32 27.17
C GLN A 77 14.27 -20.19 28.25
N ALA A 78 15.54 -20.19 27.84
CA ALA A 78 16.66 -20.02 28.77
C ALA A 78 16.91 -18.55 29.16
N GLN A 79 16.22 -17.60 28.53
CA GLN A 79 16.40 -16.16 28.72
C GLN A 79 15.15 -15.53 29.37
N PRO A 80 15.33 -14.49 30.21
CA PRO A 80 14.20 -13.71 30.70
C PRO A 80 13.58 -12.88 29.57
N ALA A 81 12.25 -12.71 29.60
CA ALA A 81 11.52 -11.89 28.61
C ALA A 81 10.31 -11.15 29.21
N SER A 82 10.19 -11.04 30.54
CA SER A 82 8.98 -10.54 31.21
C SER A 82 8.81 -9.02 31.18
N SER A 83 9.71 -8.29 30.53
CA SER A 83 9.65 -6.84 30.34
C SER A 83 10.02 -6.47 28.91
N PRO A 84 9.59 -5.29 28.40
CA PRO A 84 9.98 -4.82 27.07
C PRO A 84 11.49 -4.79 26.86
N GLU A 85 12.26 -4.40 27.88
CA GLU A 85 13.73 -4.37 27.83
C GLU A 85 14.31 -5.78 27.65
N GLN A 86 13.84 -6.74 28.46
CA GLN A 86 14.28 -8.14 28.35
C GLN A 86 13.88 -8.78 27.02
N ALA A 87 12.68 -8.48 26.51
CA ALA A 87 12.26 -8.94 25.19
C ALA A 87 13.20 -8.42 24.09
N ARG A 88 13.61 -7.14 24.16
CA ARG A 88 14.58 -6.55 23.23
C ARG A 88 15.98 -7.15 23.38
N GLU A 89 16.43 -7.41 24.61
CA GLU A 89 17.71 -8.08 24.89
C GLU A 89 17.74 -9.50 24.33
N LEU A 90 16.64 -10.26 24.47
CA LEU A 90 16.48 -11.58 23.86
C LEU A 90 16.59 -11.51 22.34
N LEU A 91 15.86 -10.61 21.68
CA LEU A 91 15.96 -10.41 20.22
C LEU A 91 17.38 -10.01 19.80
N HIS A 92 18.06 -9.17 20.57
CA HIS A 92 19.43 -8.79 20.31
C HIS A 92 20.38 -9.99 20.42
N ALA A 93 20.24 -10.82 21.45
CA ALA A 93 21.09 -11.98 21.67
C ALA A 93 20.94 -13.05 20.56
N LEU A 94 19.74 -13.20 20.00
CA LEU A 94 19.46 -14.13 18.90
C LEU A 94 20.30 -13.85 17.65
N VAL A 95 20.61 -12.58 17.37
CA VAL A 95 21.31 -12.13 16.15
C VAL A 95 22.73 -11.61 16.40
N SER A 96 23.24 -11.79 17.62
CA SER A 96 24.59 -11.34 17.98
C SER A 96 25.68 -12.29 17.46
N GLU A 97 26.91 -11.81 17.30
CA GLU A 97 28.06 -12.64 16.89
C GLU A 97 28.32 -13.82 17.85
N ASP A 98 28.05 -13.63 19.14
CA ASP A 98 28.10 -14.67 20.18
C ASP A 98 26.76 -15.42 20.36
N GLY A 99 25.84 -15.21 19.43
CA GLY A 99 24.49 -15.78 19.44
C GLY A 99 24.47 -17.29 19.17
N PRO A 100 23.30 -17.92 19.37
CA PRO A 100 23.13 -19.34 19.16
C PRO A 100 23.36 -19.73 17.69
N SER A 101 23.92 -20.91 17.47
CA SER A 101 23.89 -21.56 16.16
C SER A 101 22.71 -22.52 16.06
N PHE A 102 22.04 -22.50 14.92
CA PHE A 102 20.92 -23.38 14.61
C PHE A 102 21.33 -24.38 13.52
N LEU A 103 20.79 -25.59 13.59
CA LEU A 103 21.02 -26.62 12.58
C LEU A 103 19.90 -26.59 11.55
N VAL A 104 20.24 -26.37 10.28
CA VAL A 104 19.33 -26.50 9.13
C VAL A 104 20.00 -27.38 8.09
N ALA A 105 19.32 -28.44 7.65
CA ALA A 105 19.83 -29.41 6.68
C ALA A 105 21.21 -30.01 7.04
N GLY A 106 21.51 -30.11 8.34
CA GLY A 106 22.78 -30.63 8.86
C GLY A 106 23.92 -29.62 8.95
N GLU A 107 23.70 -28.35 8.59
CA GLU A 107 24.69 -27.28 8.70
C GLU A 107 24.33 -26.32 9.84
N ALA A 108 25.35 -25.93 10.61
CA ALA A 108 25.19 -24.95 11.69
C ALA A 108 25.36 -23.54 11.13
N PHE A 109 24.40 -22.66 11.40
CA PHE A 109 24.47 -21.25 11.04
C PHE A 109 24.06 -20.35 12.21
N GLN A 110 24.62 -19.16 12.25
CA GLN A 110 24.19 -18.10 13.17
C GLN A 110 23.21 -17.18 12.43
N LEU A 111 22.23 -16.66 13.15
CA LEU A 111 21.34 -15.63 12.61
C LEU A 111 22.06 -14.29 12.64
N ASP A 112 21.99 -13.56 11.54
CA ASP A 112 22.15 -12.12 11.52
C ASP A 112 20.77 -11.46 11.41
N GLU A 113 20.71 -10.12 11.41
CA GLU A 113 19.43 -9.42 11.29
C GLU A 113 18.75 -9.66 9.95
N TYR A 114 19.50 -9.97 8.90
CA TYR A 114 18.95 -10.23 7.58
C TYR A 114 18.18 -11.55 7.56
N LEU A 115 18.84 -12.64 7.96
CA LEU A 115 18.26 -13.98 8.03
C LEU A 115 17.10 -14.02 9.04
N ALA A 116 17.21 -13.26 10.14
CA ALA A 116 16.14 -13.17 11.12
C ALA A 116 14.87 -12.52 10.57
N LEU A 117 14.99 -11.49 9.72
CA LEU A 117 13.84 -10.88 9.05
C LEU A 117 13.22 -11.81 8.00
N ASP A 118 14.04 -12.49 7.20
CA ASP A 118 13.57 -13.46 6.19
C ASP A 118 12.85 -14.67 6.81
N ASN A 119 13.18 -15.02 8.05
CA ASN A 119 12.60 -16.15 8.79
C ASN A 119 11.72 -15.70 9.97
N LEU A 120 11.23 -14.46 9.96
CA LEU A 120 10.48 -13.88 11.08
C LEU A 120 9.25 -14.72 11.45
N HIS A 121 8.55 -15.31 10.48
CA HIS A 121 7.38 -16.15 10.74
C HIS A 121 7.74 -17.36 11.63
N LEU A 122 8.85 -18.06 11.35
CA LEU A 122 9.31 -19.19 12.17
C LEU A 122 9.83 -18.73 13.55
N ILE A 123 10.63 -17.66 13.57
CA ILE A 123 11.25 -17.16 14.80
C ILE A 123 10.19 -16.61 15.76
N SER A 124 9.21 -15.86 15.24
CA SER A 124 8.10 -15.32 16.03
C SER A 124 7.22 -16.40 16.65
N LEU A 125 6.97 -17.51 15.94
CA LEU A 125 6.34 -18.69 16.53
C LEU A 125 7.18 -19.25 17.67
N ALA A 126 8.47 -19.50 17.43
CA ALA A 126 9.35 -20.08 18.44
C ALA A 126 9.41 -19.22 19.71
N LEU A 127 9.47 -17.89 19.55
CA LEU A 127 9.42 -16.91 20.64
C LEU A 127 8.08 -16.92 21.37
N HIS A 128 6.96 -17.00 20.65
CA HIS A 128 5.63 -17.14 21.24
C HIS A 128 5.48 -18.43 22.05
N LEU A 129 5.98 -19.56 21.55
CA LEU A 129 5.97 -20.83 22.27
C LEU A 129 6.84 -20.82 23.53
N ALA A 130 7.85 -19.94 23.59
CA ALA A 130 8.70 -19.76 24.75
C ALA A 130 8.09 -18.79 25.77
N HIS A 131 7.57 -17.66 25.30
CA HIS A 131 7.08 -16.54 26.11
C HIS A 131 5.74 -15.99 25.53
N PRO A 132 4.62 -16.72 25.71
CA PRO A 132 3.34 -16.42 25.03
C PRO A 132 2.69 -15.10 25.44
N ASP A 133 2.96 -14.62 26.66
CA ASP A 133 2.46 -13.32 27.14
C ASP A 133 3.29 -12.13 26.64
N VAL A 134 4.36 -12.39 25.88
CA VAL A 134 5.33 -11.37 25.43
C VAL A 134 5.32 -11.27 23.90
N PHE A 135 5.48 -12.39 23.20
CA PHE A 135 5.59 -12.40 21.74
C PHE A 135 4.30 -12.88 21.09
N VAL A 136 3.95 -12.21 20.00
CA VAL A 136 2.82 -12.58 19.13
C VAL A 136 3.43 -13.17 17.85
N PRO A 137 3.00 -14.35 17.40
CA PRO A 137 3.49 -14.92 16.16
C PRO A 137 3.11 -14.03 14.97
N TYR A 138 4.05 -13.86 14.04
CA TYR A 138 3.89 -12.99 12.89
C TYR A 138 3.51 -13.82 11.67
N GLY A 139 2.25 -13.73 11.25
CA GLY A 139 1.73 -14.45 10.07
C GLY A 139 1.47 -13.61 8.83
N PHE A 140 1.87 -12.35 8.86
CA PHE A 140 1.61 -11.39 7.78
C PHE A 140 2.83 -11.25 6.88
N GLN A 141 3.55 -12.34 6.61
CA GLN A 141 4.66 -12.31 5.67
C GLN A 141 4.15 -11.74 4.35
N ASP A 142 4.86 -10.74 3.83
CA ASP A 142 4.48 -9.99 2.62
C ASP A 142 3.14 -9.21 2.72
N ASN A 143 2.31 -9.42 3.73
CA ASN A 143 0.97 -8.83 3.89
C ASN A 143 0.90 -7.70 4.95
N TYR A 144 2.00 -6.99 5.23
CA TYR A 144 2.04 -5.96 6.28
C TYR A 144 1.05 -4.79 6.07
N TRP A 145 0.55 -4.56 4.85
CA TRP A 145 -0.50 -3.56 4.63
C TRP A 145 -1.75 -3.86 5.46
N GLY A 146 -2.12 -5.14 5.61
CA GLY A 146 -3.26 -5.57 6.43
C GLY A 146 -3.04 -5.27 7.92
N VAL A 147 -1.79 -5.39 8.40
CA VAL A 147 -1.40 -5.00 9.76
C VAL A 147 -1.57 -3.50 9.98
N ASP A 148 -1.11 -2.67 9.03
CA ASP A 148 -1.25 -1.21 9.11
C ASP A 148 -2.73 -0.79 9.12
N GLN A 149 -3.57 -1.43 8.30
CA GLN A 149 -5.00 -1.17 8.26
C GLN A 149 -5.70 -1.62 9.54
N MET A 150 -5.40 -2.82 10.03
CA MET A 150 -5.90 -3.33 11.30
C MET A 150 -5.55 -2.38 12.45
N ALA A 151 -4.30 -1.91 12.50
CA ALA A 151 -3.87 -1.00 13.55
C ALA A 151 -4.61 0.34 13.49
N ARG A 152 -4.86 0.89 12.29
CA ARG A 152 -5.63 2.13 12.13
C ARG A 152 -7.09 1.96 12.51
N GLU A 153 -7.71 0.87 12.06
CA GLU A 153 -9.15 0.66 12.24
C GLU A 153 -9.49 0.43 13.71
N PHE A 154 -8.71 -0.41 14.39
CA PHE A 154 -8.91 -0.79 15.79
C PHE A 154 -8.10 0.06 16.79
N ALA A 155 -7.47 1.14 16.31
CA ALA A 155 -6.68 2.08 17.12
C ALA A 155 -5.53 1.44 17.91
N ILE A 156 -4.85 0.44 17.33
CA ILE A 156 -3.65 -0.18 17.89
C ILE A 156 -2.45 0.75 17.63
N ALA A 157 -1.80 1.19 18.71
CA ALA A 157 -0.69 2.13 18.63
C ALA A 157 0.61 1.42 18.19
N LEU A 158 0.81 1.26 16.89
CA LEU A 158 2.07 0.76 16.34
C LEU A 158 3.19 1.81 16.38
N PRO A 159 4.45 1.40 16.63
CA PRO A 159 5.59 2.30 16.63
C PRO A 159 5.97 2.73 15.21
N PRO A 160 6.73 3.85 15.06
CA PRO A 160 7.18 4.31 13.76
C PRO A 160 8.15 3.32 13.11
N ILE A 161 7.94 3.04 11.81
CA ILE A 161 8.77 2.09 11.07
C ILE A 161 10.22 2.61 10.89
N PRO A 162 11.25 1.85 11.32
CA PRO A 162 12.65 2.28 11.25
C PRO A 162 13.18 2.52 9.82
N PRO A 163 14.31 3.24 9.64
CA PRO A 163 14.91 3.47 8.33
C PRO A 163 15.30 2.17 7.59
N LYS A 164 15.29 2.20 6.24
CA LYS A 164 15.55 1.01 5.40
C LYS A 164 16.88 0.32 5.71
N ARG A 165 17.93 1.11 5.93
CA ARG A 165 19.31 0.62 6.14
C ARG A 165 19.59 0.20 7.58
N ASP A 166 18.65 0.41 8.51
CA ASP A 166 18.82 0.07 9.92
C ASP A 166 18.18 -1.29 10.21
N PHE A 167 18.81 -2.36 9.71
CA PHE A 167 18.31 -3.73 9.87
C PHE A 167 18.15 -4.13 11.33
N LYS A 168 19.05 -3.66 12.21
CA LYS A 168 18.95 -3.88 13.65
C LYS A 168 17.71 -3.23 14.26
N ALA A 169 17.45 -1.95 13.98
CA ALA A 169 16.22 -1.33 14.48
C ALA A 169 14.97 -1.98 13.91
N ARG A 170 15.00 -2.41 12.64
CA ARG A 170 13.90 -3.14 11.99
C ARG A 170 13.65 -4.50 12.61
N TRP A 171 14.69 -5.24 12.97
CA TRP A 171 14.57 -6.51 13.70
C TRP A 171 13.96 -6.27 15.09
N LEU A 172 14.49 -5.29 15.83
CA LEU A 172 14.01 -4.96 17.16
C LEU A 172 12.59 -4.38 17.17
N TYR A 173 12.10 -3.87 16.04
CA TYR A 173 10.70 -3.45 15.87
C TYR A 173 9.73 -4.57 16.22
N PHE A 174 10.10 -5.84 16.05
CA PHE A 174 9.23 -6.98 16.36
C PHE A 174 8.85 -7.05 17.85
N SER A 175 9.73 -6.63 18.76
CA SER A 175 9.40 -6.54 20.20
C SER A 175 8.29 -5.51 20.42
N ASP A 176 8.44 -4.32 19.84
CA ASP A 176 7.48 -3.23 20.01
C ASP A 176 6.15 -3.54 19.31
N TYR A 177 6.19 -4.24 18.16
CA TYR A 177 5.03 -4.82 17.49
C TYR A 177 4.28 -5.78 18.41
N SER A 178 4.99 -6.77 19.00
CA SER A 178 4.37 -7.74 19.91
C SER A 178 3.75 -7.05 21.13
N GLN A 179 4.46 -6.07 21.71
CA GLN A 179 3.95 -5.29 22.84
C GLN A 179 2.65 -4.54 22.50
N ALA A 180 2.53 -3.96 21.30
CA ALA A 180 1.32 -3.25 20.88
C ALA A 180 0.09 -4.18 20.84
N PHE A 181 0.25 -5.39 20.29
CA PHE A 181 -0.83 -6.38 20.25
C PHE A 181 -1.13 -7.00 21.62
N GLN A 182 -0.11 -7.23 22.46
CA GLN A 182 -0.34 -7.68 23.84
C GLN A 182 -1.07 -6.61 24.68
N ASN A 183 -0.76 -5.33 24.49
CA ASN A 183 -1.49 -4.23 25.12
C ASN A 183 -2.95 -4.21 24.69
N PHE A 184 -3.21 -4.38 23.39
CA PHE A 184 -4.56 -4.49 22.84
C PHE A 184 -5.32 -5.67 23.49
N ARG A 185 -4.69 -6.85 23.57
CA ARG A 185 -5.24 -8.03 24.26
C ARG A 185 -5.64 -7.71 25.70
N ILE A 186 -4.75 -7.05 26.45
CA ILE A 186 -4.98 -6.71 27.86
C ILE A 186 -6.10 -5.66 28.00
N GLU A 187 -6.11 -4.62 27.16
CA GLU A 187 -7.15 -3.57 27.18
C GLU A 187 -8.54 -4.17 26.94
N HIS A 188 -8.63 -5.17 26.06
CA HIS A 188 -9.89 -5.81 25.69
C HIS A 188 -10.22 -7.07 26.51
N GLY A 189 -9.39 -7.44 27.48
CA GLY A 189 -9.61 -8.62 28.33
C GLY A 189 -9.54 -9.95 27.58
N MET A 190 -8.84 -9.98 26.45
CA MET A 190 -8.79 -11.13 25.56
C MET A 190 -7.84 -12.23 26.08
N SER A 191 -8.23 -13.48 25.83
CA SER A 191 -7.29 -14.61 25.88
C SER A 191 -6.28 -14.53 24.72
N LEU A 192 -5.21 -15.31 24.81
CA LEU A 192 -4.23 -15.37 23.72
C LEU A 192 -4.81 -15.97 22.43
N PRO A 193 -5.59 -17.07 22.48
CA PRO A 193 -6.32 -17.55 21.29
C PRO A 193 -7.25 -16.51 20.67
N GLU A 194 -7.94 -15.71 21.50
CA GLU A 194 -8.80 -14.62 21.02
C GLU A 194 -8.00 -13.53 20.29
N LEU A 195 -6.83 -13.13 20.80
CA LEU A 195 -5.95 -12.20 20.08
C LEU A 195 -5.54 -12.76 18.72
N LEU A 196 -5.16 -14.04 18.65
CA LEU A 196 -4.72 -14.66 17.40
C LEU A 196 -5.87 -14.82 16.40
N ALA A 197 -7.07 -15.20 16.86
CA ALA A 197 -8.28 -15.23 16.05
C ALA A 197 -8.66 -13.83 15.56
N PHE A 198 -8.53 -12.82 16.43
CA PHE A 198 -8.75 -11.43 16.06
C PHE A 198 -7.82 -11.01 14.90
N MET A 199 -6.52 -11.28 15.03
CA MET A 199 -5.52 -10.85 14.04
C MET A 199 -5.64 -11.58 12.70
N ASN A 200 -5.84 -12.89 12.73
CA ASN A 200 -5.70 -13.74 11.53
C ASN A 200 -7.03 -14.03 10.83
N ASP A 201 -8.17 -13.70 11.44
CA ASP A 201 -9.49 -14.03 10.88
C ASP A 201 -10.47 -12.85 10.99
N PHE A 202 -10.87 -12.46 12.21
CA PHE A 202 -11.87 -11.41 12.40
C PHE A 202 -11.47 -10.06 11.77
N ALA A 203 -10.28 -9.56 12.04
CA ALA A 203 -9.84 -8.27 11.52
C ALA A 203 -9.73 -8.28 9.99
N PRO A 204 -9.09 -9.28 9.34
CA PRO A 204 -9.14 -9.42 7.88
C PRO A 204 -10.56 -9.42 7.30
N LEU A 205 -11.49 -10.19 7.87
CA LEU A 205 -12.89 -10.23 7.42
C LEU A 205 -13.57 -8.86 7.57
N TYR A 206 -13.30 -8.15 8.66
CA TYR A 206 -13.83 -6.82 8.94
C TYR A 206 -13.27 -5.74 7.98
N LEU A 207 -12.02 -5.89 7.57
CA LEU A 207 -11.32 -4.96 6.68
C LEU A 207 -11.59 -5.24 5.19
N THR A 208 -12.11 -6.43 4.87
CA THR A 208 -12.41 -6.83 3.50
C THR A 208 -13.51 -5.95 2.94
N ARG A 209 -13.23 -5.28 1.81
CA ARG A 209 -14.20 -4.42 1.13
C ARG A 209 -15.21 -5.31 0.39
N ALA A 210 -16.48 -5.24 0.78
CA ALA A 210 -17.57 -6.11 0.33
C ALA A 210 -17.91 -5.99 -1.18
N ASP A 211 -17.46 -4.92 -1.83
CA ASP A 211 -17.51 -4.68 -3.26
C ASP A 211 -16.29 -3.83 -3.55
N GLU A 212 -15.49 -4.12 -4.58
CA GLU A 212 -14.71 -3.07 -5.26
C GLU A 212 -14.01 -3.63 -6.48
N THR A 213 -14.70 -3.53 -7.62
CA THR A 213 -14.03 -3.37 -8.91
C THR A 213 -12.88 -2.37 -8.77
N LEU A 214 -11.68 -2.74 -9.22
CA LEU A 214 -10.53 -1.85 -9.15
C LEU A 214 -10.86 -0.51 -9.86
N PRO A 215 -10.48 0.63 -9.28
CA PRO A 215 -10.64 1.93 -9.93
C PRO A 215 -9.95 1.96 -11.29
N GLU A 216 -10.38 2.85 -12.18
CA GLU A 216 -9.66 3.14 -13.41
C GLU A 216 -8.20 3.51 -13.11
N PRO A 217 -7.22 2.96 -13.86
CA PRO A 217 -5.82 3.23 -13.58
C PRO A 217 -5.50 4.70 -13.85
N LEU A 218 -4.66 5.30 -13.02
CA LEU A 218 -4.17 6.66 -13.26
C LEU A 218 -2.75 6.65 -13.82
N ASN A 219 -1.96 5.71 -13.34
CA ASN A 219 -0.55 5.57 -13.65
C ASN A 219 -0.24 4.17 -14.16
N ALA A 220 0.89 4.06 -14.86
CA ALA A 220 1.50 2.78 -15.21
C ALA A 220 2.89 2.69 -14.57
N TRP A 221 3.19 1.54 -13.97
CA TRP A 221 4.42 1.31 -13.23
C TRP A 221 5.16 0.09 -13.78
N LEU A 222 6.48 0.16 -13.83
CA LEU A 222 7.35 -0.96 -14.14
C LEU A 222 7.77 -1.67 -12.85
N LEU A 223 7.48 -2.97 -12.75
CA LEU A 223 8.02 -3.85 -11.70
C LEU A 223 9.02 -4.83 -12.32
N ILE A 224 10.07 -5.18 -11.57
CA ILE A 224 11.14 -6.06 -12.02
C ILE A 224 11.18 -7.33 -11.16
N GLY A 225 11.29 -8.49 -11.80
CA GLY A 225 11.59 -9.76 -11.15
C GLY A 225 12.81 -10.44 -11.76
N ASN A 226 13.67 -11.09 -10.95
CA ASN A 226 14.74 -11.93 -11.48
C ASN A 226 14.20 -13.34 -11.76
N SER A 227 14.19 -13.76 -13.04
CA SER A 227 13.61 -15.05 -13.41
C SER A 227 14.38 -16.26 -12.92
N GLU A 228 15.67 -16.11 -12.61
CA GLU A 228 16.54 -17.21 -12.16
C GLU A 228 16.85 -17.11 -10.68
N GLU A 229 17.44 -15.99 -10.21
CA GLU A 229 17.87 -15.84 -8.81
C GLU A 229 16.70 -15.88 -7.83
N ASP A 230 15.57 -15.24 -8.18
CA ASP A 230 14.42 -15.09 -7.29
C ASP A 230 13.25 -16.00 -7.71
N GLY A 231 13.45 -16.88 -8.70
CA GLY A 231 12.39 -17.76 -9.22
C GLY A 231 11.18 -17.02 -9.82
N ALA A 232 11.32 -15.72 -10.13
CA ALA A 232 10.18 -14.85 -10.44
C ALA A 232 9.37 -15.33 -11.64
N LYS A 233 9.98 -16.08 -12.58
CA LYS A 233 9.23 -16.66 -13.70
C LYS A 233 8.18 -17.65 -13.21
N GLY A 234 8.57 -18.61 -12.38
CA GLY A 234 7.66 -19.62 -11.85
C GLY A 234 6.59 -19.00 -10.97
N HIS A 235 6.97 -18.04 -10.12
CA HIS A 235 6.02 -17.29 -9.30
C HIS A 235 5.00 -16.53 -10.17
N MET A 236 5.45 -15.82 -11.21
CA MET A 236 4.54 -15.14 -12.13
C MET A 236 3.63 -16.08 -12.91
N ASP A 237 4.13 -17.26 -13.31
CA ASP A 237 3.30 -18.27 -13.99
C ASP A 237 2.18 -18.75 -13.07
N TYR A 238 2.50 -19.05 -11.81
CA TYR A 238 1.53 -19.40 -10.78
C TYR A 238 0.48 -18.29 -10.58
N LEU A 239 0.91 -17.03 -10.41
CA LEU A 239 -0.01 -15.91 -10.20
C LEU A 239 -0.97 -15.70 -11.38
N ILE A 240 -0.49 -15.86 -12.61
CA ILE A 240 -1.34 -15.78 -13.82
C ILE A 240 -2.36 -16.92 -13.85
N GLU A 241 -1.96 -18.13 -13.45
CA GLU A 241 -2.87 -19.29 -13.38
C GLU A 241 -3.96 -19.13 -12.31
N GLN A 242 -3.68 -18.42 -11.21
CA GLN A 242 -4.68 -18.10 -10.17
C GLN A 242 -5.69 -17.01 -10.59
N GLY A 243 -5.47 -16.31 -11.71
CA GLY A 243 -6.38 -15.27 -12.20
C GLY A 243 -6.60 -14.14 -11.20
N ASP A 244 -7.86 -13.83 -10.87
CA ASP A 244 -8.22 -12.74 -9.96
C ASP A 244 -7.79 -12.99 -8.49
N GLN A 245 -7.53 -14.24 -8.13
CA GLN A 245 -6.99 -14.61 -6.81
C GLN A 245 -5.46 -14.55 -6.76
N GLY A 246 -4.80 -14.43 -7.91
CA GLY A 246 -3.34 -14.34 -7.99
C GLY A 246 -2.86 -12.98 -7.49
N ARG A 247 -2.37 -12.94 -6.25
CA ARG A 247 -1.83 -11.73 -5.61
C ARG A 247 -0.43 -11.98 -5.06
N ALA A 248 0.38 -10.93 -5.06
CA ALA A 248 1.70 -10.96 -4.44
C ALA A 248 2.09 -9.58 -3.92
N ALA A 249 2.86 -9.57 -2.83
CA ALA A 249 3.65 -8.40 -2.50
C ALA A 249 4.86 -8.31 -3.44
N TRP A 250 5.17 -7.10 -3.87
CA TRP A 250 6.35 -6.86 -4.69
C TRP A 250 7.09 -5.60 -4.24
N GLN A 251 8.38 -5.52 -4.55
CA GLN A 251 9.11 -4.26 -4.40
C GLN A 251 8.48 -3.20 -5.32
N GLY A 252 7.90 -2.17 -4.72
CA GLY A 252 7.19 -1.10 -5.43
C GLY A 252 7.51 0.30 -4.90
N ASN A 253 6.70 1.26 -5.35
CA ASN A 253 6.79 2.66 -4.98
C ASN A 253 5.61 3.05 -4.08
N LEU A 254 5.86 3.85 -3.04
CA LEU A 254 4.81 4.32 -2.11
C LEU A 254 3.72 5.20 -2.76
N ASN A 255 3.99 5.69 -3.98
CA ASN A 255 3.01 6.44 -4.75
C ASN A 255 2.13 5.56 -5.64
N MET A 256 2.37 4.25 -5.71
CA MET A 256 1.49 3.30 -6.39
C MET A 256 0.15 3.24 -5.65
N ARG A 257 -0.94 3.23 -6.40
CA ARG A 257 -2.29 3.27 -5.84
C ARG A 257 -3.15 2.16 -6.39
N ARG A 258 -4.08 1.66 -5.57
CA ARG A 258 -5.11 0.69 -5.98
C ARG A 258 -5.71 1.10 -7.32
N GLY A 259 -5.69 0.18 -8.27
CA GLY A 259 -6.13 0.40 -9.65
C GLY A 259 -5.03 0.76 -10.65
N ASP A 260 -3.86 1.25 -10.25
CA ASP A 260 -2.78 1.56 -11.22
C ASP A 260 -2.34 0.32 -12.03
N VAL A 261 -1.83 0.54 -13.25
CA VAL A 261 -1.33 -0.53 -14.13
C VAL A 261 0.08 -0.93 -13.70
N VAL A 262 0.35 -2.24 -13.77
CA VAL A 262 1.67 -2.82 -13.55
C VAL A 262 2.14 -3.51 -14.82
N LEU A 263 3.35 -3.18 -15.24
CA LEU A 263 4.11 -3.89 -16.27
C LEU A 263 5.17 -4.72 -15.56
N MET A 264 5.02 -6.05 -15.57
CA MET A 264 5.99 -6.96 -14.97
C MET A 264 7.06 -7.33 -15.99
N TYR A 265 8.29 -6.90 -15.76
CA TYR A 265 9.45 -7.23 -16.59
C TYR A 265 10.35 -8.23 -15.88
N LEU A 266 10.67 -9.34 -16.55
CA LEU A 266 11.60 -10.33 -16.04
C LEU A 266 13.01 -10.06 -16.55
N TYR A 267 13.95 -9.95 -15.61
CA TYR A 267 15.31 -9.49 -15.84
C TYR A 267 16.21 -10.57 -16.44
N SER A 268 16.92 -11.38 -15.65
CA SER A 268 17.85 -12.38 -16.20
C SER A 268 17.32 -13.80 -15.99
N PRO A 269 17.43 -14.72 -16.98
CA PRO A 269 17.98 -14.54 -18.33
C PRO A 269 16.95 -14.05 -19.38
N LEU A 270 15.66 -13.98 -19.04
CA LEU A 270 14.58 -13.74 -20.00
C LEU A 270 14.64 -12.36 -20.70
N LYS A 271 14.92 -11.30 -19.96
CA LYS A 271 15.03 -9.90 -20.40
C LYS A 271 13.84 -9.46 -21.25
N GLN A 272 12.63 -9.61 -20.73
CA GLN A 272 11.41 -9.29 -21.46
C GLN A 272 10.28 -8.81 -20.56
N LEU A 273 9.38 -8.02 -21.13
CA LEU A 273 8.07 -7.78 -20.52
C LEU A 273 7.27 -9.09 -20.51
N TYR A 274 6.75 -9.47 -19.35
CA TYR A 274 6.24 -10.82 -19.09
C TYR A 274 4.75 -10.87 -18.80
N ALA A 275 4.23 -9.85 -18.12
CA ALA A 275 2.82 -9.74 -17.77
C ALA A 275 2.37 -8.28 -17.61
N LEU A 276 1.06 -8.08 -17.75
CA LEU A 276 0.35 -6.90 -17.25
C LEU A 276 -0.38 -7.29 -15.97
N GLY A 277 -0.51 -6.38 -15.03
CA GLY A 277 -1.28 -6.57 -13.81
C GLY A 277 -1.83 -5.25 -13.30
N ARG A 278 -2.42 -5.29 -12.12
CA ARG A 278 -2.97 -4.12 -11.43
C ARG A 278 -2.47 -4.06 -10.00
N VAL A 279 -2.33 -2.84 -9.49
CA VAL A 279 -2.15 -2.60 -8.06
C VAL A 279 -3.46 -2.89 -7.36
N VAL A 280 -3.44 -3.82 -6.40
CA VAL A 280 -4.63 -4.16 -5.61
C VAL A 280 -4.68 -3.36 -4.31
N GLU A 281 -3.53 -3.05 -3.71
CA GLU A 281 -3.45 -2.16 -2.55
C GLU A 281 -2.36 -1.11 -2.73
N ASP A 282 -2.60 0.06 -2.16
CA ASP A 282 -1.67 1.19 -2.18
C ASP A 282 -0.25 0.78 -1.70
N GLY A 283 0.77 1.44 -2.24
CA GLY A 283 2.15 1.23 -1.82
C GLY A 283 2.35 1.52 -0.32
N TYR A 284 2.95 0.58 0.40
CA TYR A 284 3.11 0.61 1.86
C TYR A 284 4.56 0.37 2.29
N LEU A 285 4.83 0.69 3.56
CA LEU A 285 6.07 0.37 4.23
C LEU A 285 5.89 -0.90 5.06
N SER A 286 6.85 -1.80 4.97
CA SER A 286 6.97 -2.97 5.84
C SER A 286 8.30 -2.92 6.59
N PRO A 287 8.31 -3.02 7.94
CA PRO A 287 9.54 -3.15 8.71
C PRO A 287 10.26 -4.47 8.42
N PHE A 288 9.53 -5.50 7.98
CA PHE A 288 10.04 -6.86 7.85
C PHE A 288 10.40 -7.25 6.41
N PHE A 289 9.87 -6.56 5.40
CA PHE A 289 10.19 -6.84 4.00
C PHE A 289 11.58 -6.33 3.59
N HIS A 290 12.40 -7.15 2.91
CA HIS A 290 13.77 -6.80 2.51
C HIS A 290 13.90 -5.38 1.94
N TYR A 291 13.08 -5.03 0.94
CA TYR A 291 13.15 -3.73 0.25
C TYR A 291 12.52 -2.56 1.02
N LYS A 292 11.87 -2.83 2.17
CA LYS A 292 11.05 -1.94 3.01
C LYS A 292 9.78 -1.41 2.34
N GLN A 293 9.84 -1.05 1.06
CA GLN A 293 8.71 -0.56 0.30
C GLN A 293 8.11 -1.72 -0.49
N ALA A 294 6.82 -1.93 -0.31
CA ALA A 294 6.07 -2.98 -0.95
C ALA A 294 4.77 -2.44 -1.55
N VAL A 295 4.20 -3.20 -2.46
CA VAL A 295 2.89 -2.97 -3.06
C VAL A 295 2.24 -4.32 -3.26
N GLN A 296 0.92 -4.42 -3.07
CA GLN A 296 0.17 -5.61 -3.44
C GLN A 296 -0.26 -5.48 -4.89
N VAL A 297 0.01 -6.51 -5.68
CA VAL A 297 -0.30 -6.56 -7.11
C VAL A 297 -1.00 -7.87 -7.45
N GLY A 298 -1.90 -7.82 -8.42
CA GLY A 298 -2.69 -8.97 -8.86
C GLY A 298 -3.34 -8.72 -10.21
N HIS A 299 -4.34 -9.54 -10.55
CA HIS A 299 -5.00 -9.53 -11.86
C HIS A 299 -3.99 -9.64 -13.02
N PHE A 300 -3.04 -10.56 -12.88
CA PHE A 300 -1.98 -10.71 -13.85
C PHE A 300 -2.47 -11.43 -15.11
N GLN A 301 -2.14 -10.86 -16.27
CA GLN A 301 -2.33 -11.49 -17.56
C GLN A 301 -1.00 -11.60 -18.30
N ARG A 302 -0.83 -12.74 -18.97
CA ARG A 302 0.29 -12.95 -19.89
C ARG A 302 0.22 -11.94 -21.03
N VAL A 303 1.35 -11.35 -21.38
CA VAL A 303 1.49 -10.57 -22.62
C VAL A 303 2.36 -11.29 -23.66
N PRO A 304 2.22 -10.98 -24.95
CA PRO A 304 3.16 -11.42 -25.96
C PRO A 304 4.60 -11.03 -25.58
N PRO A 305 5.61 -11.90 -25.80
CA PRO A 305 6.98 -11.59 -25.48
C PRO A 305 7.47 -10.30 -26.16
N LEU A 306 7.98 -9.37 -25.35
CA LEU A 306 8.63 -8.15 -25.82
C LEU A 306 10.01 -8.06 -25.16
N SER A 307 11.06 -8.39 -25.92
CA SER A 307 12.42 -8.41 -25.39
C SER A 307 12.95 -7.01 -25.12
N TYR A 308 13.95 -6.91 -24.24
CA TYR A 308 14.69 -5.68 -23.99
C TYR A 308 15.21 -5.04 -25.27
N ARG A 309 15.73 -5.86 -26.21
CA ARG A 309 16.30 -5.35 -27.46
C ARG A 309 15.23 -4.65 -28.29
N GLU A 310 14.06 -5.26 -28.43
CA GLU A 310 12.93 -4.69 -29.18
C GLU A 310 12.40 -3.43 -28.50
N LEU A 311 12.14 -3.51 -27.19
CA LEU A 311 11.70 -2.38 -26.38
C LEU A 311 12.68 -1.20 -26.47
N SER A 312 13.99 -1.46 -26.34
CA SER A 312 15.03 -0.42 -26.39
C SER A 312 15.22 0.21 -27.78
N SER A 313 14.62 -0.36 -28.83
CA SER A 313 14.69 0.17 -30.19
C SER A 313 13.53 1.11 -30.55
N GLY A 314 12.51 1.22 -29.69
CA GLY A 314 11.35 2.08 -29.89
C GLY A 314 11.70 3.58 -29.84
N PRO A 315 11.01 4.44 -30.61
CA PRO A 315 11.32 5.87 -30.68
C PRO A 315 11.13 6.61 -29.35
N VAL A 316 10.26 6.17 -28.46
CA VAL A 316 10.07 6.71 -27.11
C VAL A 316 10.99 6.02 -26.12
N MET A 317 10.91 4.70 -26.00
CA MET A 317 11.63 3.92 -24.99
C MET A 317 13.16 4.02 -25.14
N SER A 318 13.70 4.16 -26.36
CA SER A 318 15.14 4.39 -26.58
C SER A 318 15.70 5.63 -25.88
N ARG A 319 14.83 6.61 -25.58
CA ARG A 319 15.17 7.85 -24.85
C ARG A 319 14.85 7.75 -23.35
N SER A 320 14.24 6.65 -22.90
CA SER A 320 13.87 6.45 -21.50
C SER A 320 15.09 6.27 -20.60
N GLY A 321 15.03 6.89 -19.42
CA GLY A 321 16.01 6.64 -18.35
C GLY A 321 16.03 5.20 -17.85
N LEU A 322 14.97 4.41 -18.13
CA LEU A 322 14.89 2.99 -17.82
C LEU A 322 15.80 2.17 -18.74
N VAL A 323 15.75 2.46 -20.05
CA VAL A 323 16.63 1.83 -21.05
C VAL A 323 18.08 2.25 -20.85
N ALA A 324 18.34 3.53 -20.56
CA ALA A 324 19.70 4.01 -20.27
C ALA A 324 20.38 3.24 -19.12
N ARG A 325 19.61 2.86 -18.09
CA ARG A 325 20.06 2.05 -16.95
C ARG A 325 19.91 0.54 -17.16
N ARG A 326 19.54 0.11 -18.38
CA ARG A 326 19.27 -1.30 -18.71
C ARG A 326 18.31 -1.96 -17.73
N MET A 327 17.27 -1.27 -17.28
CA MET A 327 16.30 -1.74 -16.28
C MET A 327 16.87 -2.04 -14.87
N GLN A 328 18.14 -1.69 -14.58
CA GLN A 328 18.72 -1.91 -13.26
C GLN A 328 18.10 -0.98 -12.21
N GLY A 329 17.63 -1.56 -11.10
CA GLY A 329 17.00 -0.82 -10.02
C GLY A 329 15.72 -0.08 -10.44
N ALA A 330 15.03 -0.60 -11.46
CA ALA A 330 13.86 0.04 -12.07
C ALA A 330 12.52 -0.41 -11.47
N SER A 331 12.50 -1.33 -10.50
CA SER A 331 11.25 -1.76 -9.86
C SER A 331 10.59 -0.60 -9.12
N GLY A 332 9.31 -0.35 -9.40
CA GLY A 332 8.56 0.81 -8.91
C GLY A 332 8.81 2.10 -9.70
N ALA A 333 9.35 2.00 -10.92
CA ALA A 333 9.49 3.17 -11.79
C ALA A 333 8.17 3.55 -12.45
N LEU A 334 7.87 4.85 -12.43
CA LEU A 334 6.71 5.42 -13.12
C LEU A 334 7.00 5.53 -14.62
N LEU A 335 6.07 5.06 -15.45
CA LEU A 335 6.11 5.24 -16.90
C LEU A 335 5.40 6.54 -17.28
N THR A 336 5.92 7.25 -18.27
CA THR A 336 5.15 8.34 -18.91
C THR A 336 4.01 7.75 -19.75
N ARG A 337 3.06 8.60 -20.13
CA ARG A 337 1.97 8.19 -21.02
C ARG A 337 2.49 7.70 -22.37
N GLU A 338 3.48 8.36 -22.95
CA GLU A 338 4.09 7.97 -24.23
C GLU A 338 4.86 6.67 -24.11
N GLU A 339 5.60 6.46 -23.01
CA GLU A 339 6.30 5.20 -22.75
C GLU A 339 5.29 4.06 -22.64
N TYR A 340 4.21 4.24 -21.88
CA TYR A 340 3.15 3.25 -21.75
C TYR A 340 2.49 2.96 -23.11
N GLN A 341 2.11 3.99 -23.85
CA GLN A 341 1.44 3.84 -25.14
C GLN A 341 2.31 3.11 -26.16
N GLU A 342 3.60 3.46 -26.27
CA GLU A 342 4.52 2.75 -27.18
C GLU A 342 4.62 1.25 -26.84
N LEU A 343 4.68 0.92 -25.54
CA LEU A 343 4.70 -0.46 -25.10
C LEU A 343 3.39 -1.18 -25.43
N MET A 344 2.25 -0.54 -25.20
CA MET A 344 0.94 -1.14 -25.51
C MET A 344 0.75 -1.35 -27.01
N ASP A 345 1.11 -0.37 -27.85
CA ASP A 345 1.06 -0.49 -29.31
C ASP A 345 1.94 -1.65 -29.80
N ALA A 346 3.14 -1.80 -29.22
CA ALA A 346 4.05 -2.89 -29.55
C ALA A 346 3.48 -4.27 -29.16
N LEU A 347 2.75 -4.37 -28.05
CA LEU A 347 2.10 -5.61 -27.61
C LEU A 347 0.85 -5.93 -28.44
N ILE A 348 0.02 -4.92 -28.74
CA ILE A 348 -1.17 -5.05 -29.61
C ILE A 348 -0.74 -5.53 -31.00
N GLY A 349 0.33 -4.94 -31.56
CA GLY A 349 0.91 -5.38 -32.83
C GLY A 349 1.44 -6.83 -32.80
N ARG A 350 1.61 -7.42 -31.62
CA ARG A 350 2.02 -8.82 -31.38
C ARG A 350 0.85 -9.73 -30.97
N GLY A 351 -0.39 -9.24 -31.06
CA GLY A 351 -1.59 -10.02 -30.81
C GLY A 351 -2.17 -9.92 -29.40
N LEU A 352 -1.73 -8.95 -28.57
CA LEU A 352 -2.48 -8.60 -27.36
C LEU A 352 -3.83 -7.99 -27.76
N ASP A 353 -4.91 -8.47 -27.16
CA ASP A 353 -6.24 -7.92 -27.40
C ASP A 353 -6.32 -6.48 -26.84
N PRO A 354 -6.63 -5.46 -27.65
CA PRO A 354 -6.81 -4.09 -27.18
C PRO A 354 -7.85 -3.96 -26.05
N ALA A 355 -8.86 -4.83 -25.99
CA ALA A 355 -9.86 -4.83 -24.93
C ALA A 355 -9.27 -5.22 -23.55
N GLN A 356 -8.11 -5.88 -23.54
CA GLN A 356 -7.40 -6.30 -22.33
C GLN A 356 -6.31 -5.32 -21.90
N VAL A 357 -6.15 -4.20 -22.60
CA VAL A 357 -5.17 -3.15 -22.26
C VAL A 357 -5.86 -2.11 -21.38
N PRO A 358 -5.46 -1.94 -20.11
CA PRO A 358 -6.03 -0.88 -19.28
C PRO A 358 -5.67 0.49 -19.87
N GLY A 359 -6.67 1.29 -20.22
CA GLY A 359 -6.45 2.62 -20.75
C GLY A 359 -6.04 3.59 -19.65
N LEU A 360 -4.95 4.34 -19.83
CA LEU A 360 -4.70 5.49 -18.95
C LEU A 360 -5.72 6.59 -19.25
N PRO A 361 -6.11 7.42 -18.27
CA PRO A 361 -7.23 8.32 -18.42
C PRO A 361 -6.96 9.28 -19.57
N VAL A 362 -7.90 9.39 -20.51
CA VAL A 362 -7.84 10.40 -21.58
C VAL A 362 -8.79 11.52 -21.18
N LEU A 363 -8.45 12.76 -21.54
CA LEU A 363 -9.44 13.82 -21.49
C LEU A 363 -10.36 13.55 -22.65
N PRO A 364 -11.67 13.50 -22.42
CA PRO A 364 -12.57 13.59 -23.54
C PRO A 364 -12.37 14.98 -24.14
N SER A 365 -11.54 15.11 -25.18
CA SER A 365 -11.40 16.35 -25.96
C SER A 365 -12.78 16.85 -26.42
N ALA A 366 -13.74 15.92 -26.57
CA ALA A 366 -15.14 16.17 -26.82
C ALA A 366 -15.94 16.85 -25.68
N ARG A 367 -15.50 16.84 -24.42
CA ARG A 367 -16.18 17.55 -23.30
C ARG A 367 -15.80 19.02 -23.23
N LEU A 368 -14.57 19.40 -23.60
CA LEU A 368 -14.14 20.82 -23.55
C LEU A 368 -14.98 21.72 -24.46
N GLU A 369 -15.39 21.21 -25.62
CA GLU A 369 -16.28 21.90 -26.57
C GLU A 369 -17.73 22.03 -26.07
N GLN A 370 -18.11 21.24 -25.06
CA GLN A 370 -19.45 21.22 -24.47
C GLN A 370 -19.57 22.11 -23.22
N LEU A 371 -18.48 22.78 -22.80
CA LEU A 371 -18.48 23.65 -21.63
C LEU A 371 -19.12 25.00 -21.98
N GLY A 372 -20.20 25.37 -21.28
CA GLY A 372 -20.88 26.66 -21.43
C GLY A 372 -20.82 27.56 -20.19
N SER A 373 -20.36 27.04 -19.04
CA SER A 373 -20.43 27.74 -17.76
C SER A 373 -19.34 27.29 -16.77
N GLU A 374 -19.19 28.03 -15.66
CA GLU A 374 -18.38 27.60 -14.51
C GLU A 374 -18.85 26.25 -13.97
N ARG A 375 -20.17 26.03 -13.88
CA ARG A 375 -20.73 24.76 -13.41
C ARG A 375 -20.39 23.59 -14.32
N ASP A 376 -20.25 23.81 -15.63
CA ASP A 376 -19.80 22.75 -16.54
C ASP A 376 -18.33 22.40 -16.28
N VAL A 377 -17.47 23.40 -15.99
CA VAL A 377 -16.07 23.16 -15.61
C VAL A 377 -16.01 22.38 -14.29
N GLU A 378 -16.84 22.74 -13.31
CA GLU A 378 -16.95 22.01 -12.04
C GLU A 378 -17.28 20.53 -12.29
N LEU A 379 -18.40 20.26 -12.97
CA LEU A 379 -18.95 18.90 -13.15
C LEU A 379 -18.15 18.03 -14.12
N GLN A 380 -17.58 18.62 -15.18
CA GLN A 380 -16.99 17.84 -16.27
C GLN A 380 -15.46 17.75 -16.19
N LEU A 381 -14.82 18.61 -15.40
CA LEU A 381 -13.36 18.67 -15.29
C LEU A 381 -12.86 18.59 -13.85
N VAL A 382 -13.37 19.43 -12.94
CA VAL A 382 -12.86 19.50 -11.55
C VAL A 382 -13.30 18.30 -10.72
N GLU A 383 -14.59 18.02 -10.62
CA GLU A 383 -15.11 16.86 -9.87
C GLU A 383 -14.53 15.54 -10.42
N PRO A 384 -14.49 15.29 -11.75
CA PRO A 384 -13.81 14.11 -12.30
C PRO A 384 -12.31 14.06 -12.02
N LEU A 385 -11.61 15.20 -11.92
CA LEU A 385 -10.22 15.22 -11.48
C LEU A 385 -10.09 14.82 -10.02
N LEU A 386 -10.97 15.29 -9.13
CA LEU A 386 -10.95 14.92 -7.72
C LEU A 386 -11.24 13.43 -7.52
N GLU A 387 -12.26 12.90 -8.20
CA GLU A 387 -12.55 11.46 -8.25
C GLU A 387 -11.32 10.67 -8.71
N ARG A 388 -10.69 11.11 -9.81
CA ARG A 388 -9.45 10.51 -10.32
C ARG A 388 -8.28 10.65 -9.34
N LEU A 389 -8.27 11.61 -8.42
CA LEU A 389 -7.23 11.68 -7.38
C LEU A 389 -7.50 10.72 -6.22
N GLY A 390 -8.59 9.95 -6.28
CA GLY A 390 -9.04 9.01 -5.25
C GLY A 390 -9.86 9.68 -4.15
N LEU A 391 -10.46 10.84 -4.44
CA LEU A 391 -11.37 11.53 -3.53
C LEU A 391 -12.82 11.18 -3.87
N THR A 392 -13.67 11.24 -2.87
CA THR A 392 -15.12 11.02 -2.97
C THR A 392 -15.87 12.30 -2.63
N ASP A 393 -17.19 12.32 -2.85
CA ASP A 393 -18.06 13.45 -2.51
C ASP A 393 -17.99 13.86 -1.02
N GLU A 394 -17.53 12.98 -0.14
CA GLU A 394 -17.33 13.26 1.29
C GLU A 394 -16.03 14.03 1.58
N ASP A 395 -15.06 13.99 0.66
CA ASP A 395 -13.73 14.59 0.85
C ASP A 395 -13.68 16.09 0.50
N TRP A 396 -14.72 16.61 -0.16
CA TRP A 396 -14.81 18.02 -0.52
C TRP A 396 -16.14 18.68 -0.11
N VAL A 397 -16.06 19.96 0.22
CA VAL A 397 -17.25 20.78 0.50
C VAL A 397 -17.39 21.85 -0.56
N ARG A 398 -18.51 21.82 -1.28
CA ARG A 398 -18.86 22.86 -2.24
C ARG A 398 -19.42 24.08 -1.51
N GLN A 399 -18.97 25.29 -1.88
CA GLN A 399 -19.49 26.56 -1.34
C GLN A 399 -19.44 26.65 0.20
N LEU A 400 -18.28 26.35 0.81
CA LEU A 400 -18.11 26.47 2.26
C LEU A 400 -18.26 27.94 2.72
N PRO A 401 -19.12 28.28 3.70
CA PRO A 401 -19.27 29.65 4.17
C PRO A 401 -18.02 30.15 4.92
N VAL A 402 -17.36 31.18 4.39
CA VAL A 402 -16.19 31.82 5.01
C VAL A 402 -16.54 33.19 5.58
N ARG A 403 -16.29 33.39 6.87
CA ARG A 403 -16.48 34.69 7.53
C ARG A 403 -15.30 35.62 7.26
N MET A 404 -15.54 36.70 6.51
CA MET A 404 -14.54 37.68 6.09
C MET A 404 -14.58 38.99 6.90
N GLY A 405 -15.55 39.14 7.79
CA GLY A 405 -15.70 40.34 8.63
C GLY A 405 -16.99 40.33 9.45
N ARG A 406 -17.48 41.52 9.79
CA ARG A 406 -18.82 41.68 10.40
C ARG A 406 -19.87 41.57 9.30
N GLY A 407 -20.57 40.44 9.25
CA GLY A 407 -21.71 40.22 8.35
C GLY A 407 -21.38 39.70 6.95
N GLU A 408 -20.13 39.78 6.50
CA GLU A 408 -19.72 39.29 5.17
C GLU A 408 -19.41 37.79 5.18
N ARG A 409 -20.06 37.08 4.24
CA ARG A 409 -19.82 35.66 3.93
C ARG A 409 -19.41 35.54 2.47
N ASN A 410 -18.28 34.89 2.23
CA ASN A 410 -17.84 34.48 0.90
C ASN A 410 -17.83 32.96 0.81
N TYR A 411 -17.95 32.45 -0.41
CA TYR A 411 -18.12 31.03 -0.69
C TYR A 411 -17.14 30.64 -1.80
N PRO A 412 -15.98 30.04 -1.49
CA PRO A 412 -15.15 29.41 -2.51
C PRO A 412 -15.89 28.23 -3.13
N ASP A 413 -15.58 27.90 -4.38
CA ASP A 413 -16.31 26.85 -5.09
C ASP A 413 -16.13 25.49 -4.43
N TYR A 414 -14.89 25.08 -4.15
CA TYR A 414 -14.60 23.86 -3.39
C TYR A 414 -13.50 24.05 -2.36
N VAL A 415 -13.60 23.29 -1.26
CA VAL A 415 -12.53 23.13 -0.27
C VAL A 415 -12.36 21.66 0.09
N LEU A 416 -11.12 21.24 0.35
CA LEU A 416 -10.75 19.87 0.68
C LEU A 416 -10.25 19.76 2.12
N GLY A 417 -10.53 18.64 2.80
CA GLY A 417 -9.96 18.32 4.11
C GLY A 417 -10.31 19.34 5.20
N VAL A 418 -11.59 19.66 5.34
CA VAL A 418 -12.08 20.65 6.32
C VAL A 418 -11.86 20.12 7.74
N THR A 419 -11.31 20.96 8.62
CA THR A 419 -11.13 20.67 10.04
C THR A 419 -11.52 21.88 10.90
N GLY A 420 -11.96 21.62 12.13
CA GLY A 420 -12.44 22.64 13.06
C GLY A 420 -13.86 23.14 12.78
N ASP A 421 -14.37 23.98 13.68
CA ASP A 421 -15.74 24.50 13.63
C ASP A 421 -15.81 25.93 13.10
N PHE A 422 -16.94 26.30 12.47
CA PHE A 422 -17.17 27.67 12.06
C PHE A 422 -17.15 28.62 13.27
N PRO A 423 -16.43 29.76 13.23
CA PRO A 423 -15.78 30.38 12.06
C PRO A 423 -14.26 30.14 11.95
N GLU A 424 -13.69 29.21 12.70
CA GLU A 424 -12.25 28.94 12.81
C GLU A 424 -11.80 27.70 12.02
N GLN A 425 -12.43 27.48 10.87
CA GLN A 425 -12.17 26.33 10.01
C GLN A 425 -10.81 26.42 9.30
N ARG A 426 -10.21 25.26 9.07
CA ARG A 426 -9.00 25.08 8.27
C ARG A 426 -9.22 24.07 7.16
N VAL A 427 -8.51 24.22 6.05
CA VAL A 427 -8.64 23.33 4.88
C VAL A 427 -7.27 22.90 4.36
N GLN A 428 -7.20 21.73 3.72
CA GLN A 428 -6.00 21.27 3.02
C GLN A 428 -5.80 22.09 1.73
N ALA A 429 -6.84 22.19 0.91
CA ALA A 429 -6.81 22.93 -0.35
C ALA A 429 -8.10 23.72 -0.58
N LEU A 430 -7.98 24.79 -1.37
CA LEU A 430 -9.11 25.57 -1.90
C LEU A 430 -9.04 25.58 -3.42
N ILE A 431 -10.18 25.37 -4.07
CA ILE A 431 -10.32 25.40 -5.53
C ILE A 431 -11.32 26.49 -5.90
N GLU A 432 -10.88 27.42 -6.72
CA GLU A 432 -11.71 28.44 -7.37
C GLU A 432 -11.87 28.05 -8.85
N VAL A 433 -13.09 28.09 -9.34
CA VAL A 433 -13.44 27.72 -10.71
C VAL A 433 -13.83 28.97 -11.49
N LYS A 434 -13.35 29.04 -12.73
CA LYS A 434 -13.75 30.05 -13.73
C LYS A 434 -14.16 29.35 -15.00
N TYR A 435 -15.07 29.96 -15.76
CA TYR A 435 -15.46 29.37 -17.04
C TYR A 435 -14.27 29.37 -18.02
N ARG A 436 -13.71 30.55 -18.28
CA ARG A 436 -12.58 30.77 -19.19
C ARG A 436 -11.60 31.76 -18.58
N THR A 437 -10.33 31.54 -18.82
CA THR A 437 -9.18 32.39 -18.45
C THR A 437 -8.16 32.38 -19.60
N PRO A 438 -8.52 32.93 -20.77
CA PRO A 438 -7.68 32.85 -21.98
C PRO A 438 -6.41 33.70 -21.87
N HIS A 439 -6.37 34.67 -20.96
CA HIS A 439 -5.24 35.59 -20.79
C HIS A 439 -4.68 35.55 -19.37
N GLU A 440 -3.39 35.88 -19.22
CA GLU A 440 -2.71 35.89 -17.91
C GLU A 440 -3.40 36.82 -16.90
N ARG A 441 -4.03 37.89 -17.38
CA ARG A 441 -4.80 38.82 -16.54
C ARG A 441 -5.97 38.13 -15.85
N ASP A 442 -6.73 37.31 -16.57
CA ASP A 442 -7.91 36.61 -16.05
C ASP A 442 -7.49 35.63 -14.94
N TRP A 443 -6.39 34.93 -15.16
CA TRP A 443 -5.78 34.05 -14.16
C TRP A 443 -5.33 34.82 -12.91
N LYS A 444 -4.71 36.01 -13.07
CA LYS A 444 -4.30 36.86 -11.94
C LYS A 444 -5.49 37.32 -11.13
N GLU A 445 -6.56 37.77 -11.78
CA GLU A 445 -7.78 38.24 -11.11
C GLU A 445 -8.43 37.10 -10.29
N ALA A 446 -8.58 35.91 -10.89
CA ALA A 446 -9.09 34.72 -10.20
C ALA A 446 -8.19 34.29 -9.02
N PHE A 447 -6.86 34.32 -9.19
CA PHE A 447 -5.92 34.03 -8.12
C PHE A 447 -6.09 35.00 -6.93
N TRP A 448 -6.18 36.30 -7.19
CA TRP A 448 -6.32 37.29 -6.11
C TRP A 448 -7.64 37.19 -5.38
N GLN A 449 -8.73 36.88 -6.09
CA GLN A 449 -10.03 36.57 -5.50
C GLN A 449 -9.91 35.40 -4.52
N ALA A 450 -9.42 34.26 -5.02
CA ALA A 450 -9.34 33.01 -4.26
C ALA A 450 -8.32 33.05 -3.11
N LYS A 451 -7.21 33.78 -3.29
CA LYS A 451 -6.14 33.91 -2.30
C LYS A 451 -6.64 34.46 -0.97
N SER A 452 -7.57 35.41 -0.99
CA SER A 452 -8.12 35.99 0.23
C SER A 452 -8.79 34.94 1.13
N TYR A 453 -9.58 34.05 0.51
CA TYR A 453 -10.27 32.95 1.19
C TYR A 453 -9.30 31.85 1.61
N ALA A 454 -8.35 31.52 0.75
CA ALA A 454 -7.34 30.50 1.02
C ALA A 454 -6.48 30.89 2.25
N LEU A 455 -6.09 32.17 2.38
CA LEU A 455 -5.39 32.65 3.56
C LEU A 455 -6.27 32.63 4.82
N ARG A 456 -7.55 32.98 4.69
CA ARG A 456 -8.51 32.99 5.81
C ARG A 456 -8.73 31.58 6.38
N LEU A 457 -8.88 30.59 5.50
CA LEU A 457 -9.01 29.17 5.83
C LEU A 457 -7.67 28.47 6.08
N GLN A 458 -6.56 29.22 6.11
CA GLN A 458 -5.21 28.70 6.28
C GLN A 458 -4.83 27.55 5.33
N ALA A 459 -5.39 27.54 4.11
CA ALA A 459 -5.19 26.49 3.12
C ALA A 459 -3.69 26.24 2.86
N LYS A 460 -3.30 24.98 2.66
CA LYS A 460 -1.93 24.63 2.24
C LYS A 460 -1.76 24.76 0.74
N ALA A 461 -2.84 24.54 -0.02
CA ALA A 461 -2.87 24.69 -1.46
C ALA A 461 -4.01 25.60 -1.92
N LEU A 462 -3.79 26.29 -3.03
CA LEU A 462 -4.78 27.05 -3.77
C LEU A 462 -4.74 26.58 -5.22
N VAL A 463 -5.90 26.31 -5.80
CA VAL A 463 -6.08 25.95 -7.21
C VAL A 463 -7.01 26.97 -7.84
N VAL A 464 -6.66 27.45 -9.02
CA VAL A 464 -7.59 28.09 -9.94
C VAL A 464 -7.77 27.12 -11.11
N ALA A 465 -9.00 26.73 -11.41
CA ALA A 465 -9.34 25.85 -12.52
C ALA A 465 -10.24 26.57 -13.53
N SER A 466 -10.06 26.29 -14.81
CA SER A 466 -10.95 26.77 -15.88
C SER A 466 -10.98 25.81 -17.05
N ALA A 467 -11.83 26.07 -18.06
CA ALA A 467 -11.77 25.30 -19.30
C ALA A 467 -10.41 25.44 -20.03
N ASP A 468 -9.59 26.45 -19.71
CA ASP A 468 -8.26 26.65 -20.30
C ASP A 468 -7.13 25.93 -19.53
N GLY A 469 -7.41 25.31 -18.37
CA GLY A 469 -6.44 24.50 -17.61
C GLY A 469 -6.53 24.68 -16.10
N LEU A 470 -5.41 24.44 -15.40
CA LEU A 470 -5.25 24.69 -13.97
C LEU A 470 -4.04 25.59 -13.71
N ARG A 471 -4.13 26.37 -12.64
CA ARG A 471 -2.97 26.92 -11.95
C ARG A 471 -3.03 26.54 -10.48
N VAL A 472 -1.99 25.87 -10.03
CA VAL A 472 -1.92 25.39 -8.65
C VAL A 472 -0.84 26.18 -7.90
N TYR A 473 -1.02 26.38 -6.60
CA TYR A 473 -0.15 27.18 -5.76
C TYR A 473 0.00 26.50 -4.39
N GLN A 474 1.23 26.35 -3.93
CA GLN A 474 1.51 25.89 -2.57
C GLN A 474 1.82 27.08 -1.67
N ARG A 475 1.30 27.04 -0.44
CA ARG A 475 1.57 28.09 0.55
C ARG A 475 3.02 28.00 1.03
N ARG A 476 3.74 29.12 0.98
CA ARG A 476 5.10 29.26 1.52
C ARG A 476 5.18 30.48 2.43
N GLN A 477 5.87 30.34 3.57
CA GLN A 477 6.06 31.44 4.54
C GLN A 477 4.76 32.22 4.82
N SER A 478 3.67 31.47 5.04
CA SER A 478 2.32 31.97 5.31
C SER A 478 1.59 32.67 4.15
N ASN A 479 2.10 32.67 2.91
CA ASN A 479 1.47 33.34 1.76
C ASN A 479 1.42 32.46 0.49
N PHE A 480 0.59 32.86 -0.47
CA PHE A 480 0.59 32.35 -1.85
C PHE A 480 1.21 33.40 -2.78
N VAL A 481 2.14 32.98 -3.63
CA VAL A 481 2.90 33.87 -4.54
C VAL A 481 2.50 33.54 -5.98
N TRP A 482 2.08 34.56 -6.72
CA TRP A 482 1.55 34.40 -8.09
C TRP A 482 2.58 33.76 -9.04
N GLU A 483 3.83 34.20 -8.96
CA GLU A 483 4.93 33.77 -9.83
C GLU A 483 5.37 32.32 -9.56
N GLN A 484 4.88 31.72 -8.47
CA GLN A 484 5.18 30.34 -8.08
C GLN A 484 4.06 29.36 -8.45
N GLY A 485 3.07 29.83 -9.22
CA GLY A 485 2.01 28.99 -9.75
C GLY A 485 2.52 28.04 -10.83
N TRP A 486 2.05 26.80 -10.81
CA TRP A 486 2.31 25.80 -11.85
C TRP A 486 1.09 25.78 -12.75
N ALA A 487 1.28 26.30 -13.97
CA ALA A 487 0.25 26.30 -14.99
C ALA A 487 0.29 24.97 -15.72
N LEU A 488 -0.89 24.36 -15.85
CA LEU A 488 -1.09 23.06 -16.45
C LEU A 488 -2.24 23.19 -17.43
N THR A 489 -2.03 22.75 -18.65
CA THR A 489 -3.14 22.37 -19.54
C THR A 489 -3.85 21.16 -18.96
N TRP A 490 -5.09 20.92 -19.37
CA TRP A 490 -5.77 19.69 -18.95
C TRP A 490 -4.97 18.46 -19.41
N GLU A 491 -4.40 18.47 -20.62
CA GLU A 491 -3.59 17.35 -21.12
C GLU A 491 -2.41 17.04 -20.19
N GLU A 492 -1.68 18.06 -19.75
CA GLU A 492 -0.58 17.91 -18.79
C GLU A 492 -1.06 17.39 -17.42
N VAL A 493 -2.29 17.70 -16.98
CA VAL A 493 -2.85 17.15 -15.74
C VAL A 493 -2.90 15.64 -15.77
N LEU A 494 -3.14 15.04 -16.94
CA LEU A 494 -3.21 13.59 -17.08
C LEU A 494 -1.86 12.89 -17.09
N GLU A 495 -0.75 13.64 -17.06
CA GLU A 495 0.56 13.03 -16.94
C GLU A 495 0.74 12.44 -15.55
N ALA A 496 1.23 11.20 -15.50
CA ALA A 496 1.33 10.43 -14.26
C ALA A 496 2.11 11.16 -13.15
N GLN A 497 3.18 11.86 -13.53
CA GLN A 497 3.99 12.67 -12.62
C GLN A 497 3.19 13.86 -12.05
N VAL A 498 2.37 14.50 -12.89
CA VAL A 498 1.53 15.64 -12.51
C VAL A 498 0.39 15.17 -11.61
N MET A 499 -0.32 14.08 -11.94
CA MET A 499 -1.34 13.47 -11.07
C MET A 499 -0.79 13.14 -9.69
N THR A 500 0.38 12.50 -9.63
CA THR A 500 1.06 12.17 -8.37
C THR A 500 1.37 13.44 -7.56
N GLN A 501 1.83 14.50 -8.23
CA GLN A 501 2.13 15.76 -7.59
C GLN A 501 0.87 16.47 -7.09
N LEU A 502 -0.20 16.54 -7.90
CA LEU A 502 -1.49 17.12 -7.55
C LEU A 502 -2.08 16.45 -6.32
N ARG A 503 -2.10 15.10 -6.30
CA ARG A 503 -2.58 14.34 -5.13
C ARG A 503 -1.85 14.76 -3.86
N ARG A 504 -0.51 14.77 -3.87
CA ARG A 504 0.32 15.19 -2.73
C ARG A 504 0.04 16.63 -2.25
N VAL A 505 -0.41 17.51 -3.14
CA VAL A 505 -0.70 18.91 -2.80
C VAL A 505 -2.12 19.06 -2.25
N LEU A 506 -3.08 18.32 -2.82
CA LEU A 506 -4.50 18.47 -2.56
C LEU A 506 -5.01 17.60 -1.41
N THR A 507 -4.33 16.49 -1.12
CA THR A 507 -4.57 15.61 0.04
C THR A 507 -3.46 15.77 1.07
#